data_AF-A0A0X3BKG2-F1
#
_entry.id   AF-A0A0X3BKG2-F1
#
_cell.length_a   1.000
_cell.length_b   1.000
_cell.length_c   1.000
_cell.angle_alpha   90.00
_cell.angle_beta   90.00
_cell.angle_gamma   90.00
#
_symmetry.space_group_name_H-M   'P 1'
#
loop_
_entity.id
_entity.type
_entity.pdbx_description
1 polymer ?
#
loop_
_entity_poly.entity_id
_entity_poly.type
_entity_poly.pdbx_seq_one_letter_code
_entity_poly.pdbx_strand_id
1 'polypeptide(L)'
;MGNKKQMFGTNGVRGVVGEMMTPTLVLKIGAALGSMRNGTIAVGRDTRTSGEALAHALKAGLLMTGCDVVDMGILPTPALQYIIKTDDRFAGGAMITASHNPPEYNGVKIIEADGTEMADDEIIRLEDRFFAGEFDAAAWDGVGTETAAPDRLEEYIQAVVGHFPAGIGKGMTVVVDPGSGPAALTTPVILERMGCRVHTINARLDGTFPGRMPEPTPEGCSPSRRWSSPQVPTSGWHTTATPTGRSSLITKDAI
;
A
#
# COMPACT_ATOMS: atom_id res chain seq x y z
N MET A 1 2.78 32.32 12.87
CA MET A 1 3.52 31.40 11.97
C MET A 1 2.74 30.10 11.97
N GLY A 2 2.26 29.65 10.82
CA GLY A 2 1.42 28.44 10.75
C GLY A 2 2.19 27.21 11.22
N ASN A 3 1.52 26.34 11.98
CA ASN A 3 2.08 25.06 12.41
C ASN A 3 2.47 24.27 11.14
N LYS A 4 3.64 23.62 11.14
CA LYS A 4 4.17 22.85 10.00
C LYS A 4 4.40 21.41 10.43
N LYS A 5 4.21 20.46 9.51
CA LYS A 5 4.57 19.05 9.71
C LYS A 5 6.04 18.92 10.13
N GLN A 6 6.31 18.08 11.12
CA GLN A 6 7.64 17.83 11.69
C GLN A 6 8.18 16.45 11.32
N MET A 7 7.32 15.44 11.17
CA MET A 7 7.69 14.04 10.97
C MET A 7 7.11 13.46 9.68
N PHE A 8 5.86 13.78 9.35
CA PHE A 8 5.19 13.32 8.14
C PHE A 8 5.61 14.13 6.91
N GLY A 9 6.05 13.42 5.87
CA GLY A 9 6.36 13.99 4.56
C GLY A 9 5.13 14.13 3.68
N THR A 10 5.34 14.18 2.36
CA THR A 10 4.25 14.26 1.36
C THR A 10 3.38 12.99 1.32
N ASN A 11 3.96 11.81 1.60
CA ASN A 11 3.28 10.52 1.46
C ASN A 11 3.53 9.63 2.69
N GLY A 12 3.14 10.12 3.87
CA GLY A 12 3.35 9.46 5.16
C GLY A 12 4.69 9.78 5.85
N VAL A 13 4.94 9.10 6.97
CA VAL A 13 6.25 9.07 7.64
C VAL A 13 7.03 7.85 7.16
N ARG A 14 8.32 8.02 6.84
CA ARG A 14 9.19 6.95 6.33
C ARG A 14 10.58 7.07 6.92
N GLY A 15 11.22 5.94 7.16
CA GLY A 15 12.61 5.91 7.61
C GLY A 15 13.19 4.50 7.56
N VAL A 16 14.51 4.41 7.79
CA VAL A 16 15.21 3.14 7.93
C VAL A 16 14.73 2.43 9.20
N VAL A 17 14.44 1.14 9.07
CA VAL A 17 13.96 0.32 10.18
C VAL A 17 15.08 0.06 11.19
N GLY A 18 14.78 0.25 12.47
CA GLY A 18 15.75 0.14 13.56
C GLY A 18 16.52 1.44 13.84
N GLU A 19 16.41 2.43 12.96
CA GLU A 19 16.88 3.80 13.19
C GLU A 19 15.67 4.69 13.51
N MET A 20 15.16 5.43 12.52
CA MET A 20 13.96 6.25 12.69
C MET A 20 12.70 5.38 12.82
N MET A 21 12.54 4.38 11.94
CA MET A 21 11.31 3.60 11.87
C MET A 21 11.39 2.43 12.87
N THR A 22 10.67 2.54 13.97
CA THR A 22 10.68 1.54 15.05
C THR A 22 9.25 1.11 15.43
N PRO A 23 9.06 -0.11 15.97
CA PRO A 23 7.76 -0.51 16.51
C PRO A 23 7.21 0.49 17.54
N THR A 24 8.06 1.05 18.40
CA THR A 24 7.65 2.06 19.39
C THR A 24 7.12 3.34 18.73
N LEU A 25 7.75 3.81 17.66
CA LEU A 25 7.27 4.95 16.88
C LEU A 25 5.88 4.64 16.29
N VAL A 26 5.74 3.49 15.64
CA VAL A 26 4.51 3.08 14.95
C VAL A 26 3.36 2.83 15.92
N LEU A 27 3.63 2.27 17.10
CA LEU A 27 2.66 2.15 18.20
C LEU A 27 2.08 3.50 18.58
N LYS A 28 2.94 4.51 18.79
CA LYS A 28 2.50 5.87 19.15
C LYS A 28 1.72 6.54 18.02
N ILE A 29 2.08 6.29 16.76
CA ILE A 29 1.29 6.76 15.61
C ILE A 29 -0.11 6.13 15.64
N GLY A 30 -0.20 4.82 15.89
CA GLY A 30 -1.48 4.12 16.03
C GLY A 30 -2.34 4.68 17.16
N ALA A 31 -1.75 4.91 18.33
CA ALA A 31 -2.44 5.50 19.47
C ALA A 31 -2.89 6.95 19.19
N ALA A 32 -2.06 7.77 18.55
CA ALA A 32 -2.44 9.13 18.15
C ALA A 32 -3.61 9.11 17.16
N LEU A 33 -3.54 8.27 16.12
CA LEU A 33 -4.60 8.11 15.13
C LEU A 33 -5.91 7.64 15.77
N GLY A 34 -5.85 6.62 16.62
CA GLY A 34 -7.05 6.10 17.29
C GLY A 34 -7.67 7.10 18.25
N SER A 35 -6.86 7.92 18.93
CA SER A 35 -7.37 9.01 19.77
C SER A 35 -8.03 10.15 18.96
N MET A 36 -7.78 10.25 17.66
CA MET A 36 -8.46 11.19 16.77
C MET A 36 -9.72 10.61 16.14
N ARG A 37 -9.86 9.28 16.12
CA ARG A 37 -10.87 8.57 15.33
C ARG A 37 -11.58 7.53 16.19
N ASN A 38 -12.88 7.72 16.38
CA ASN A 38 -13.72 6.67 16.97
C ASN A 38 -14.32 5.82 15.84
N GLY A 39 -14.07 4.50 15.85
CA GLY A 39 -14.65 3.56 14.90
C GLY A 39 -13.69 2.48 14.42
N THR A 40 -13.98 1.90 13.26
CA THR A 40 -13.18 0.83 12.66
C THR A 40 -12.10 1.41 11.75
N ILE A 41 -10.87 0.95 11.90
CA ILE A 41 -9.70 1.39 11.13
C ILE A 41 -9.17 0.22 10.30
N ALA A 42 -9.07 0.41 8.98
CA ALA A 42 -8.46 -0.60 8.10
C ALA A 42 -6.93 -0.51 8.15
N VAL A 43 -6.24 -1.62 8.39
CA VAL A 43 -4.78 -1.68 8.39
C VAL A 43 -4.31 -2.60 7.28
N GLY A 44 -3.38 -2.12 6.45
CA GLY A 44 -2.75 -2.89 5.39
C GLY A 44 -1.23 -2.74 5.39
N ARG A 45 -0.53 -3.60 4.65
CA ARG A 45 0.92 -3.47 4.47
C ARG A 45 1.39 -3.94 3.09
N ASP A 46 2.58 -3.47 2.69
CA ASP A 46 3.28 -4.02 1.53
C ASP A 46 4.10 -5.29 1.90
N THR A 47 4.97 -5.73 0.98
CA THR A 47 5.75 -6.97 1.11
C THR A 47 7.02 -6.84 1.94
N ARG A 48 7.37 -5.65 2.42
CA ARG A 48 8.62 -5.42 3.19
C ARG A 48 8.70 -6.35 4.39
N THR A 49 9.90 -6.89 4.63
CA THR A 49 10.15 -7.87 5.70
C THR A 49 9.83 -7.33 7.09
N SER A 50 10.03 -6.04 7.31
CA SER A 50 9.70 -5.32 8.55
C SER A 50 8.21 -5.05 8.75
N GLY A 51 7.38 -5.22 7.71
CA GLY A 51 5.99 -4.77 7.69
C GLY A 51 5.12 -5.46 8.75
N GLU A 52 5.35 -6.75 9.02
CA GLU A 52 4.56 -7.51 10.00
C GLU A 52 4.75 -6.99 11.43
N ALA A 53 6.00 -6.74 11.83
CA ALA A 53 6.30 -6.18 13.16
C ALA A 53 5.72 -4.78 13.34
N LEU A 54 5.80 -3.93 12.31
CA LEU A 54 5.26 -2.57 12.35
C LEU A 54 3.73 -2.57 12.32
N ALA A 55 3.10 -3.46 11.56
CA ALA A 55 1.65 -3.62 11.56
C ALA A 55 1.14 -4.03 12.95
N HIS A 56 1.77 -5.01 13.62
CA HIS A 56 1.39 -5.37 15.00
C HIS A 56 1.49 -4.18 15.96
N ALA A 57 2.56 -3.38 15.87
CA ALA A 57 2.70 -2.19 16.70
C ALA A 57 1.60 -1.15 16.43
N LEU A 58 1.30 -0.88 15.16
CA LEU A 58 0.24 0.05 14.76
C LEU A 58 -1.12 -0.40 15.32
N LYS A 59 -1.47 -1.68 15.09
CA LYS A 59 -2.72 -2.28 15.56
C LYS A 59 -2.83 -2.21 17.08
N ALA A 60 -1.77 -2.52 17.82
CA ALA A 60 -1.77 -2.42 19.28
C ALA A 60 -2.05 -0.97 19.76
N GLY A 61 -1.49 0.04 19.09
CA GLY A 61 -1.81 1.44 19.39
C GLY A 61 -3.28 1.79 19.17
N LEU A 62 -3.85 1.35 18.05
CA LEU A 62 -5.27 1.58 17.71
C LEU A 62 -6.23 0.87 18.69
N LEU A 63 -6.01 -0.42 18.94
CA LEU A 63 -6.88 -1.23 19.80
C LEU A 63 -6.95 -0.67 21.23
N MET A 64 -5.82 -0.21 21.76
CA MET A 64 -5.75 0.37 23.11
C MET A 64 -6.53 1.68 23.26
N THR A 65 -6.89 2.35 22.16
CA THR A 65 -7.75 3.55 22.17
C THR A 65 -9.24 3.22 21.99
N GLY A 66 -9.59 1.94 21.86
CA GLY A 66 -10.96 1.49 21.65
C GLY A 66 -11.39 1.43 20.18
N CYS A 67 -10.48 1.69 19.23
CA CYS A 67 -10.77 1.47 17.81
C CYS A 67 -10.79 -0.02 17.48
N ASP A 68 -11.80 -0.45 16.72
CA ASP A 68 -11.74 -1.75 16.06
C ASP A 68 -10.78 -1.70 14.88
N VAL A 69 -10.10 -2.81 14.60
CA VAL A 69 -9.14 -2.93 13.51
C VAL A 69 -9.59 -4.03 12.56
N VAL A 70 -9.57 -3.72 11.26
CA VAL A 70 -9.65 -4.74 10.20
C VAL A 70 -8.28 -4.86 9.55
N ASP A 71 -7.62 -5.99 9.76
CA ASP A 71 -6.33 -6.31 9.16
C ASP A 71 -6.53 -6.89 7.74
N MET A 72 -6.17 -6.10 6.74
CA MET A 72 -6.27 -6.42 5.32
C MET A 72 -5.07 -7.23 4.80
N GLY A 73 -4.06 -7.49 5.64
CA GLY A 73 -2.85 -8.21 5.25
C GLY A 73 -2.03 -7.48 4.20
N ILE A 74 -1.52 -8.24 3.22
CA ILE A 74 -0.72 -7.69 2.10
C ILE A 74 -1.65 -7.28 0.97
N LEU A 75 -1.63 -6.00 0.61
CA LEU A 75 -2.36 -5.47 -0.53
C LEU A 75 -1.70 -4.19 -1.08
N PRO A 76 -1.96 -3.82 -2.35
CA PRO A 76 -1.51 -2.52 -2.85
C PRO A 76 -2.18 -1.37 -2.10
N THR A 77 -1.46 -0.27 -1.90
CA THR A 77 -2.03 0.97 -1.35
C THR A 77 -3.37 1.38 -1.99
N PRO A 78 -3.54 1.39 -3.33
CA PRO A 78 -4.83 1.75 -3.94
C PRO A 78 -5.97 0.76 -3.64
N ALA A 79 -5.67 -0.51 -3.34
CA ALA A 79 -6.69 -1.48 -2.93
C ALA A 79 -7.23 -1.14 -1.53
N LEU A 80 -6.34 -0.81 -0.59
CA LEU A 80 -6.74 -0.37 0.75
C LEU A 80 -7.58 0.92 0.68
N GLN A 81 -7.12 1.91 -0.09
CA GLN A 81 -7.85 3.17 -0.31
C GLN A 81 -9.25 2.94 -0.91
N TYR A 82 -9.35 2.05 -1.91
CA TYR A 82 -10.62 1.70 -2.53
C TYR A 82 -11.58 1.08 -1.51
N ILE A 83 -11.12 0.07 -0.76
CA ILE A 83 -11.95 -0.65 0.22
C ILE A 83 -12.47 0.31 1.30
N ILE A 84 -11.62 1.22 1.81
CA ILE A 84 -12.02 2.25 2.79
C ILE A 84 -13.10 3.15 2.21
N LYS A 85 -12.87 3.67 1.00
CA LYS A 85 -13.81 4.58 0.33
C LYS A 85 -15.19 3.97 0.08
N THR A 86 -15.26 2.66 -0.18
CA THR A 86 -16.52 2.00 -0.58
C THR A 86 -17.29 1.37 0.57
N ASP A 87 -16.78 1.48 1.80
CA ASP A 87 -17.36 0.83 2.97
C ASP A 87 -17.40 1.81 4.14
N ASP A 88 -18.58 2.43 4.32
CA ASP A 88 -18.84 3.52 5.29
C ASP A 88 -18.59 3.13 6.76
N ARG A 89 -18.30 1.86 7.06
CA ARG A 89 -17.90 1.43 8.41
C ARG A 89 -16.51 1.91 8.80
N PHE A 90 -15.65 2.23 7.83
CA PHE A 90 -14.29 2.67 8.11
C PHE A 90 -14.24 4.15 8.44
N ALA A 91 -13.72 4.46 9.63
CA ALA A 91 -13.38 5.83 10.02
C ALA A 91 -12.06 6.32 9.40
N GLY A 92 -11.38 5.44 8.65
CA GLY A 92 -10.11 5.67 7.98
C GLY A 92 -9.28 4.39 7.90
N GLY A 93 -8.00 4.53 7.60
CA GLY A 93 -7.07 3.43 7.58
C GLY A 93 -5.60 3.85 7.64
N ALA A 94 -4.73 2.86 7.71
CA ALA A 94 -3.29 3.07 7.70
C ALA A 94 -2.56 1.96 6.94
N MET A 95 -1.61 2.37 6.11
CA MET A 95 -0.81 1.51 5.26
C MET A 95 0.63 1.48 5.76
N ILE A 96 1.14 0.30 6.12
CA ILE A 96 2.55 0.08 6.42
C ILE A 96 3.31 -0.11 5.11
N THR A 97 4.01 0.94 4.66
CA THR A 97 4.80 0.93 3.43
C THR A 97 5.78 2.10 3.40
N ALA A 98 6.92 1.92 2.71
CA ALA A 98 7.75 3.03 2.25
C ALA A 98 7.72 3.24 0.73
N SER A 99 6.72 2.70 0.02
CA SER A 99 6.61 2.84 -1.44
C SER A 99 7.94 2.52 -2.13
N HIS A 100 8.45 3.39 -3.01
CA HIS A 100 9.66 3.15 -3.83
C HIS A 100 11.00 3.09 -3.10
N ASN A 101 11.03 3.33 -1.79
CA ASN A 101 12.28 3.32 -1.03
C ASN A 101 12.98 1.93 -1.02
N PRO A 102 14.29 1.86 -0.76
CA PRO A 102 15.02 0.61 -0.57
C PRO A 102 14.45 -0.34 0.51
N PRO A 103 14.77 -1.66 0.49
CA PRO A 103 14.20 -2.67 1.39
C PRO A 103 14.29 -2.35 2.89
N GLU A 104 15.37 -1.68 3.31
CA GLU A 104 15.64 -1.30 4.69
C GLU A 104 14.72 -0.19 5.23
N TYR A 105 13.98 0.49 4.34
CA TYR A 105 12.99 1.50 4.72
C TYR A 105 11.64 0.87 5.02
N ASN A 106 10.86 1.50 5.90
CA ASN A 106 9.42 1.29 5.97
C ASN A 106 8.75 2.60 6.44
N GLY A 107 7.43 2.60 6.57
CA GLY A 107 6.67 3.80 6.88
C GLY A 107 5.23 3.55 7.22
N VAL A 108 4.53 4.64 7.54
CA VAL A 108 3.09 4.65 7.79
C VAL A 108 2.48 5.75 6.93
N LYS A 109 1.50 5.38 6.10
CA LYS A 109 0.58 6.33 5.46
C LYS A 109 -0.77 6.26 6.15
N ILE A 110 -1.43 7.39 6.30
CA ILE A 110 -2.77 7.46 6.88
C ILE A 110 -3.76 7.81 5.78
N ILE A 111 -4.88 7.11 5.78
CA ILE A 111 -5.93 7.19 4.77
C ILE A 111 -7.21 7.65 5.47
N GLU A 112 -7.86 8.66 4.90
CA GLU A 112 -9.15 9.17 5.39
C GLU A 112 -10.31 8.25 5.01
N ALA A 113 -11.47 8.45 5.65
CA ALA A 113 -12.68 7.68 5.37
C ALA A 113 -13.14 7.78 3.89
N ASP A 114 -12.77 8.84 3.17
CA ASP A 114 -13.06 8.99 1.74
C ASP A 114 -12.05 8.25 0.82
N GLY A 115 -11.06 7.57 1.40
CA GLY A 115 -10.00 6.83 0.74
C GLY A 115 -8.80 7.67 0.29
N THR A 116 -8.78 8.98 0.54
CA THR A 116 -7.64 9.84 0.21
C THR A 116 -6.53 9.77 1.27
N GLU A 117 -5.30 10.18 0.94
CA GLU A 117 -4.26 10.34 1.96
C GLU A 117 -4.60 11.54 2.87
N MET A 118 -4.35 11.40 4.18
CA MET A 118 -4.68 12.42 5.18
C MET A 118 -4.05 13.79 4.85
N ALA A 119 -4.88 14.83 4.92
CA ALA A 119 -4.49 16.20 4.60
C ALA A 119 -3.49 16.78 5.63
N ASP A 120 -2.72 17.78 5.20
CA ASP A 120 -1.64 18.35 6.01
C ASP A 120 -2.10 18.91 7.37
N ASP A 121 -3.30 19.49 7.46
CA ASP A 121 -3.85 20.03 8.70
C ASP A 121 -4.26 18.93 9.69
N GLU A 122 -4.80 17.82 9.22
CA GLU A 122 -5.08 16.64 10.05
C GLU A 122 -3.78 15.94 10.48
N ILE A 123 -2.78 15.86 9.59
CA ILE A 123 -1.45 15.34 9.96
C ILE A 123 -0.82 16.18 11.07
N ILE A 124 -0.93 17.51 11.01
CA ILE A 124 -0.44 18.39 12.08
C ILE A 124 -1.12 18.06 13.40
N ARG A 125 -2.44 17.87 13.42
CA ARG A 125 -3.17 17.50 14.65
C ARG A 125 -2.72 16.14 15.20
N LEU A 126 -2.45 15.19 14.31
CA LEU A 126 -1.93 13.89 14.68
C LEU A 126 -0.53 14.00 15.30
N GLU A 127 0.34 14.80 14.70
CA GLU A 127 1.67 15.09 15.24
C GLU A 127 1.60 15.80 16.59
N ASP A 128 0.70 16.79 16.74
CA ASP A 128 0.53 17.51 18.00
C ASP A 128 0.15 16.54 19.14
N ARG A 129 -0.81 15.63 18.92
CA ARG A 129 -1.15 14.57 19.88
C ARG A 129 0.02 13.61 20.14
N PHE A 130 0.70 13.20 19.08
CA PHE A 130 1.86 12.31 19.16
C PHE A 130 2.98 12.89 20.04
N PHE A 131 3.32 14.17 19.86
CA PHE A 131 4.37 14.84 20.62
C PHE A 131 3.94 15.20 22.03
N ALA A 132 2.66 15.52 22.25
CA ALA A 132 2.11 15.73 23.58
C ALA A 132 2.02 14.44 24.40
N GLY A 133 1.99 13.28 23.74
CA GLY A 133 1.76 11.99 24.41
C GLY A 133 0.33 11.82 24.92
N GLU A 134 -0.61 12.56 24.33
CA GLU A 134 -2.02 12.56 24.68
C GLU A 134 -2.74 11.45 23.90
N PHE A 135 -2.77 10.27 24.51
CA PHE A 135 -3.43 9.09 23.97
C PHE A 135 -4.67 8.75 24.81
N ASP A 136 -5.82 8.67 24.15
CA ASP A 136 -7.12 8.42 24.75
C ASP A 136 -7.27 6.90 24.99
N ALA A 137 -6.52 6.38 25.96
CA ALA A 137 -6.53 4.95 26.27
C ALA A 137 -7.92 4.52 26.79
N ALA A 138 -8.47 3.47 26.18
CA ALA A 138 -9.70 2.86 26.61
C ALA A 138 -9.53 2.13 27.96
N ALA A 139 -10.64 2.00 28.70
CA ALA A 139 -10.69 1.10 29.84
C ALA A 139 -10.51 -0.36 29.40
N TRP A 140 -10.15 -1.24 30.33
CA TRP A 140 -9.84 -2.66 30.05
C TRP A 140 -10.98 -3.42 29.34
N ASP A 141 -12.22 -3.00 29.55
CA ASP A 141 -13.45 -3.56 28.97
C ASP A 141 -13.92 -2.82 27.71
N GLY A 142 -13.19 -1.80 27.27
CA GLY A 142 -13.45 -1.01 26.07
C GLY A 142 -12.32 -1.04 25.05
N VAL A 143 -11.33 -1.93 25.20
CA VAL A 143 -10.28 -2.16 24.19
C VAL A 143 -10.93 -2.70 22.91
N GLY A 144 -10.50 -2.17 21.77
CA GLY A 144 -11.04 -2.57 20.48
C GLY A 144 -10.71 -4.00 20.09
N THR A 145 -11.33 -4.48 19.03
CA THR A 145 -11.16 -5.85 18.51
C THR A 145 -10.45 -5.86 17.16
N GLU A 146 -9.73 -6.94 16.89
CA GLU A 146 -9.08 -7.17 15.58
C GLU A 146 -9.83 -8.25 14.80
N THR A 147 -10.11 -7.98 13.53
CA THR A 147 -10.61 -8.97 12.56
C THR A 147 -9.71 -9.01 11.33
N ALA A 148 -9.28 -10.21 10.91
CA ALA A 148 -8.55 -10.38 9.66
C ALA A 148 -9.52 -10.46 8.46
N ALA A 149 -9.22 -9.73 7.39
CA ALA A 149 -10.01 -9.71 6.15
C ALA A 149 -9.14 -9.57 4.88
N PRO A 150 -8.10 -10.39 4.69
CA PRO A 150 -7.21 -10.30 3.52
C PRO A 150 -7.89 -10.65 2.19
N ASP A 151 -8.99 -11.39 2.24
CA ASP A 151 -9.83 -11.78 1.10
C ASP A 151 -10.56 -10.59 0.45
N ARG A 152 -10.73 -9.48 1.18
CA ARG A 152 -11.32 -8.24 0.63
C ARG A 152 -10.52 -7.62 -0.51
N LEU A 153 -9.27 -8.05 -0.73
CA LEU A 153 -8.52 -7.69 -1.94
C LEU A 153 -9.30 -8.02 -3.23
N GLU A 154 -10.13 -9.06 -3.20
CA GLU A 154 -10.98 -9.45 -4.32
C GLU A 154 -11.99 -8.35 -4.69
N GLU A 155 -12.48 -7.55 -3.75
CA GLU A 155 -13.39 -6.42 -4.01
C GLU A 155 -12.73 -5.40 -4.95
N TYR A 156 -11.45 -5.06 -4.69
CA TYR A 156 -10.68 -4.17 -5.56
C TYR A 156 -10.45 -4.78 -6.94
N ILE A 157 -10.08 -6.06 -7.02
CA ILE A 157 -9.85 -6.76 -8.30
C ILE A 157 -11.14 -6.74 -9.13
N GLN A 158 -12.28 -7.10 -8.54
CA GLN A 158 -13.58 -7.11 -9.21
C GLN A 158 -13.99 -5.72 -9.65
N ALA A 159 -13.78 -4.70 -8.82
CA ALA A 159 -14.05 -3.32 -9.18
C ALA A 159 -13.26 -2.91 -10.41
N VAL A 160 -11.94 -3.14 -10.44
CA VAL A 160 -11.10 -2.79 -11.59
C VAL A 160 -11.54 -3.54 -12.84
N VAL A 161 -11.76 -4.86 -12.75
CA VAL A 161 -12.21 -5.67 -13.90
C VAL A 161 -13.57 -5.18 -14.42
N GLY A 162 -14.51 -4.87 -13.53
CA GLY A 162 -15.87 -4.42 -13.85
C GLY A 162 -15.96 -3.06 -14.54
N HIS A 163 -14.91 -2.23 -14.47
CA HIS A 163 -14.84 -0.97 -15.21
C HIS A 163 -14.58 -1.15 -16.71
N PHE A 164 -14.18 -2.35 -17.16
CA PHE A 164 -13.84 -2.61 -18.55
C PHE A 164 -14.76 -3.67 -19.19
N PRO A 165 -14.99 -3.58 -20.51
CA PRO A 165 -15.72 -4.63 -21.24
C PRO A 165 -15.06 -6.01 -21.08
N ALA A 166 -15.90 -7.04 -20.92
CA ALA A 166 -15.44 -8.42 -20.81
C ALA A 166 -14.61 -8.84 -22.04
N GLY A 167 -13.40 -9.36 -21.80
CA GLY A 167 -12.52 -9.84 -22.86
C GLY A 167 -11.82 -8.73 -23.66
N ILE A 168 -11.75 -7.50 -23.17
CA ILE A 168 -11.01 -6.40 -23.80
C ILE A 168 -9.54 -6.73 -24.08
N GLY A 169 -8.95 -7.64 -23.30
CA GLY A 169 -7.58 -8.13 -23.45
C GLY A 169 -7.40 -9.32 -24.39
N LYS A 170 -8.48 -9.84 -25.01
CA LYS A 170 -8.40 -11.03 -25.87
C LYS A 170 -7.40 -10.84 -27.01
N GLY A 171 -6.51 -11.82 -27.18
CA GLY A 171 -5.46 -11.79 -28.20
C GLY A 171 -4.21 -10.99 -27.79
N MET A 172 -4.23 -10.31 -26.64
CA MET A 172 -3.06 -9.61 -26.12
C MET A 172 -2.19 -10.56 -25.29
N THR A 173 -0.87 -10.48 -25.50
CA THR A 173 0.11 -11.11 -24.60
C THR A 173 0.88 -10.02 -23.87
N VAL A 174 0.87 -10.09 -22.53
CA VAL A 174 1.47 -9.09 -21.66
C VAL A 174 2.52 -9.72 -20.74
N VAL A 175 3.61 -9.00 -20.50
CA VAL A 175 4.59 -9.33 -19.46
C VAL A 175 4.47 -8.33 -18.32
N VAL A 176 4.30 -8.81 -17.09
CA VAL A 176 4.09 -8.00 -15.89
C VAL A 176 5.25 -8.17 -14.93
N ASP A 177 5.80 -7.07 -14.44
CA ASP A 177 6.87 -7.05 -13.42
C ASP A 177 6.41 -6.25 -12.18
N PRO A 178 5.75 -6.91 -11.20
CA PRO A 178 5.31 -6.26 -9.97
C PRO A 178 6.45 -6.08 -8.96
N GLY A 179 7.71 -6.39 -9.32
CA GLY A 179 8.88 -6.08 -8.51
C GLY A 179 8.92 -6.72 -7.13
N SER A 180 8.33 -7.90 -6.94
CA SER A 180 8.17 -8.60 -5.64
C SER A 180 7.29 -7.86 -4.62
N GLY A 181 6.56 -6.84 -5.08
CA GLY A 181 5.63 -6.03 -4.31
C GLY A 181 4.19 -6.56 -4.29
N PRO A 182 3.28 -5.88 -3.57
CA PRO A 182 1.90 -6.33 -3.40
C PRO A 182 1.09 -6.41 -4.70
N ALA A 183 1.47 -5.68 -5.76
CA ALA A 183 0.83 -5.76 -7.07
C ALA A 183 0.89 -7.15 -7.70
N ALA A 184 1.78 -8.04 -7.23
CA ALA A 184 1.81 -9.43 -7.68
C ALA A 184 0.51 -10.18 -7.39
N LEU A 185 -0.26 -9.74 -6.39
CA LEU A 185 -1.56 -10.31 -6.05
C LEU A 185 -2.72 -9.74 -6.88
N THR A 186 -2.52 -8.65 -7.61
CA THR A 186 -3.61 -7.92 -8.29
C THR A 186 -3.38 -7.84 -9.79
N THR A 187 -2.30 -7.20 -10.25
CA THR A 187 -2.12 -6.85 -11.67
C THR A 187 -2.16 -8.06 -12.60
N PRO A 188 -1.47 -9.19 -12.33
CA PRO A 188 -1.58 -10.37 -13.18
C PRO A 188 -3.01 -10.89 -13.27
N VAL A 189 -3.69 -11.01 -12.12
CA VAL A 189 -5.07 -11.53 -12.00
C VAL A 189 -6.06 -10.64 -12.76
N ILE A 190 -5.94 -9.32 -12.61
CA ILE A 190 -6.79 -8.34 -13.31
C ILE A 190 -6.63 -8.51 -14.84
N LEU A 191 -5.39 -8.59 -15.34
CA LEU A 191 -5.13 -8.72 -16.78
C LEU A 191 -5.60 -10.07 -17.34
N GLU A 192 -5.42 -11.15 -16.59
CA GLU A 192 -5.95 -12.48 -16.95
C GLU A 192 -7.48 -12.45 -17.06
N ARG A 193 -8.17 -11.86 -16.07
CA ARG A 193 -9.64 -11.72 -16.07
C ARG A 193 -10.15 -10.80 -17.18
N MET A 194 -9.35 -9.84 -17.63
CA MET A 194 -9.63 -9.03 -18.81
C MET A 194 -9.43 -9.80 -20.14
N GLY A 195 -8.83 -10.99 -20.10
CA GLY A 195 -8.66 -11.88 -21.25
C GLY A 195 -7.26 -11.88 -21.87
N CYS A 196 -6.27 -11.24 -21.23
CA CYS A 196 -4.88 -11.28 -21.68
C CYS A 196 -4.24 -12.65 -21.40
N ARG A 197 -3.27 -13.03 -22.22
CA ARG A 197 -2.27 -14.04 -21.84
C ARG A 197 -1.15 -13.36 -21.06
N VAL A 198 -0.99 -13.69 -19.79
CA VAL A 198 -0.05 -13.01 -18.88
C VAL A 198 1.19 -13.87 -18.61
N HIS A 199 2.35 -13.23 -18.67
CA HIS A 199 3.61 -13.76 -18.15
C HIS A 199 4.12 -12.82 -17.07
N THR A 200 4.73 -13.37 -16.02
CA THR A 200 5.21 -12.57 -14.89
C THR A 200 6.71 -12.69 -14.69
N ILE A 201 7.34 -11.61 -14.28
CA ILE A 201 8.72 -11.53 -13.80
C ILE A 201 8.67 -10.93 -12.40
N ASN A 202 9.42 -11.44 -11.41
CA ASN A 202 9.39 -10.90 -10.03
C ASN A 202 7.99 -10.87 -9.39
N ALA A 203 7.12 -11.87 -9.65
CA ALA A 203 5.77 -11.94 -9.06
C ALA A 203 5.67 -12.74 -7.76
N ARG A 204 6.79 -13.21 -7.21
CA ARG A 204 6.81 -13.79 -5.87
C ARG A 204 6.93 -12.64 -4.87
N LEU A 205 6.06 -12.60 -3.87
CA LEU A 205 6.18 -11.63 -2.77
C LEU A 205 7.50 -11.87 -2.03
N ASP A 206 8.35 -10.86 -2.00
CA ASP A 206 9.65 -10.91 -1.31
C ASP A 206 10.09 -9.50 -0.95
N GLY A 207 10.07 -9.18 0.34
CA GLY A 207 10.45 -7.87 0.86
C GLY A 207 11.94 -7.55 0.78
N THR A 208 12.78 -8.48 0.30
CA THR A 208 14.18 -8.22 -0.03
C THR A 208 14.36 -7.72 -1.47
N PHE A 209 13.29 -7.75 -2.28
CA PHE A 209 13.23 -7.24 -3.65
C PHE A 209 14.37 -7.78 -4.56
N PRO A 210 14.53 -9.11 -4.68
CA PRO A 210 15.74 -9.73 -5.26
C PRO A 210 15.92 -9.47 -6.77
N GLY A 211 14.84 -9.17 -7.50
CA GLY A 211 14.88 -8.98 -8.95
C GLY A 211 15.24 -7.57 -9.40
N ARG A 212 14.89 -6.56 -8.59
CA ARG A 212 15.19 -5.13 -8.79
C ARG A 212 14.73 -4.35 -7.56
N MET A 213 15.27 -3.14 -7.39
CA MET A 213 14.74 -2.20 -6.40
C MET A 213 13.25 -1.88 -6.67
N PRO A 214 12.46 -1.56 -5.63
CA PRO A 214 11.03 -1.34 -5.76
C PRO A 214 10.67 -0.26 -6.77
N GLU A 215 11.47 0.81 -6.85
CA GLU A 215 11.27 1.88 -7.81
C GLU A 215 11.37 1.36 -9.26
N PRO A 216 10.31 1.54 -10.09
CA PRO A 216 10.33 1.10 -11.48
C PRO A 216 11.07 2.10 -12.39
N THR A 217 12.38 2.23 -12.21
CA THR A 217 13.23 3.07 -13.06
C THR A 217 13.55 2.37 -14.39
N PRO A 218 13.84 3.12 -15.47
CA PRO A 218 14.28 2.52 -16.74
C PRO A 218 15.47 1.55 -16.57
N GLU A 219 16.44 1.92 -15.74
CA GLU A 219 17.65 1.13 -15.44
C GLU A 219 17.30 -0.13 -14.64
N GLY A 220 16.49 0.01 -13.58
CA GLY A 220 16.06 -1.10 -12.72
C GLY A 220 15.18 -2.12 -13.45
N CYS A 221 14.41 -1.66 -14.44
CA CYS A 221 13.55 -2.51 -15.28
C CYS A 221 14.27 -2.99 -16.56
N SER A 222 15.57 -2.70 -16.72
CA SER A 222 16.32 -3.19 -17.88
C SER A 222 16.34 -4.72 -18.03
N PRO A 223 16.34 -5.55 -16.96
CA PRO A 223 16.25 -7.00 -17.10
C PRO A 223 14.89 -7.45 -17.67
N SER A 224 13.78 -6.81 -17.27
CA SER A 224 12.44 -7.11 -17.78
C SER A 224 12.23 -6.59 -19.21
N ARG A 225 12.88 -5.49 -19.59
CA ARG A 225 12.88 -4.99 -20.98
C ARG A 225 13.51 -5.96 -21.98
N ARG A 226 14.44 -6.85 -21.58
CA ARG A 226 15.04 -7.84 -22.50
C ARG A 226 14.04 -8.90 -22.98
N TRP A 227 12.94 -9.09 -22.25
CA TRP A 227 11.85 -10.00 -22.64
C TRP A 227 10.86 -9.36 -23.64
N SER A 228 10.96 -8.04 -23.85
CA SER A 228 10.25 -7.28 -24.90
C SER A 228 11.25 -6.82 -25.97
N SER A 229 11.17 -7.36 -27.21
CA SER A 229 12.06 -6.95 -28.33
C SER A 229 12.12 -5.42 -28.56
N PRO A 230 13.20 -4.89 -29.16
CA PRO A 230 13.69 -3.54 -28.86
C PRO A 230 13.06 -2.43 -29.70
N GLN A 231 12.69 -1.31 -29.05
CA GLN A 231 13.11 0.08 -29.35
C GLN A 231 12.15 1.12 -28.72
N VAL A 232 12.71 2.29 -28.38
CA VAL A 232 12.11 3.61 -28.08
C VAL A 232 12.12 4.07 -26.58
N PRO A 233 12.50 5.34 -26.27
CA PRO A 233 12.80 5.84 -24.92
C PRO A 233 11.57 6.32 -24.11
N THR A 234 11.82 6.64 -22.84
CA THR A 234 10.91 6.50 -21.69
C THR A 234 10.34 7.82 -21.11
N SER A 235 9.02 7.87 -20.85
CA SER A 235 8.41 8.42 -19.62
C SER A 235 6.92 8.02 -19.51
N GLY A 236 6.44 7.71 -18.29
CA GLY A 236 5.03 7.38 -18.00
C GLY A 236 4.60 5.98 -18.44
N TRP A 237 3.66 5.35 -17.71
CA TRP A 237 2.98 4.06 -18.00
C TRP A 237 3.44 3.37 -19.28
N HIS A 238 4.36 2.41 -19.19
CA HIS A 238 4.76 1.66 -20.38
C HIS A 238 3.77 0.52 -20.59
N THR A 239 2.96 0.68 -21.63
CA THR A 239 2.44 -0.40 -22.48
C THR A 239 3.02 -0.17 -23.86
N THR A 240 4.09 -0.86 -24.24
CA THR A 240 4.56 -0.84 -25.64
C THR A 240 3.87 -1.97 -26.39
N ALA A 241 2.79 -1.69 -27.11
CA ALA A 241 2.23 -2.65 -28.07
C ALA A 241 3.16 -2.71 -29.29
N THR A 242 3.91 -3.80 -29.46
CA THR A 242 4.68 -4.03 -30.69
C THR A 242 3.77 -4.51 -31.83
N PRO A 243 4.18 -4.34 -33.11
CA PRO A 243 3.50 -4.96 -34.26
C PRO A 243 3.43 -6.50 -34.19
N THR A 244 4.15 -7.11 -33.23
CA THR A 244 4.18 -8.55 -32.94
C THR A 244 3.26 -8.97 -31.78
N GLY A 245 2.41 -8.07 -31.27
CA GLY A 245 1.39 -8.38 -30.26
C GLY A 245 1.91 -8.59 -28.83
N ARG A 246 3.12 -8.10 -28.51
CA ARG A 246 3.70 -8.18 -27.17
C ARG A 246 3.73 -6.80 -26.54
N SER A 247 3.34 -6.70 -25.27
CA SER A 247 3.53 -5.49 -24.46
C SER A 247 4.06 -5.82 -23.08
N SER A 248 4.95 -4.97 -22.56
CA SER A 248 5.39 -5.03 -21.16
C SER A 248 4.63 -3.99 -20.35
N LEU A 249 4.14 -4.38 -19.18
CA LEU A 249 3.45 -3.55 -18.20
C LEU A 249 4.31 -3.50 -16.94
N ILE A 250 4.82 -2.32 -16.62
CA ILE A 250 5.55 -2.05 -15.38
C ILE A 250 4.63 -1.17 -14.53
N THR A 251 4.12 -1.72 -13.42
CA THR A 251 3.19 -1.00 -12.56
C THR A 251 3.97 -0.15 -11.55
N LYS A 252 3.57 1.12 -11.42
CA LYS A 252 3.97 1.95 -10.28
C LYS A 252 3.26 1.53 -8.99
N ASP A 253 2.12 0.87 -9.13
CA ASP A 253 1.34 0.29 -8.02
C ASP A 253 2.01 -0.94 -7.39
N ALA A 254 3.25 -1.26 -7.80
CA ALA A 254 4.10 -2.26 -7.18
C ALA A 254 4.38 -2.00 -5.68
N ILE A 255 3.81 -0.94 -5.08
CA ILE A 255 4.13 -0.48 -3.73
C ILE A 255 3.01 0.33 -3.07
#